data_AF-A0A943FXQ8-F1
#
_entry.id   AF-A0A943FXQ8-F1
#
_cell.length_a   1.000
_cell.length_b   1.000
_cell.length_c   1.000
_cell.angle_alpha   90.00
_cell.angle_beta   90.00
_cell.angle_gamma   90.00
#
_symmetry.space_group_name_H-M   'P 1'
#
loop_
_entity.id
_entity.type
_entity.pdbx_description
1 polymer ?
#
loop_
_entity_poly.entity_id
_entity_poly.type
_entity_poly.pdbx_seq_one_letter_code
_entity_poly.pdbx_strand_id
1 'polypeptide(L)'
;MKSKTSLFNKTIFRKDITRFWPLWALQLVAGLLVLIAPMMSELSYMSSIHAGTDEKMSFMVTLIKNSCLSPYTMSAGIVVAVCVFLYLTRERDAYTIHSFPFTRTTLFVSHYLAGLVILLVPPVIIELLLALIAQFHGLNVIFVVMIFLLEWL
;
A
#
# COMPACT_ATOMS: atom_id res chain seq x y z
N MET A 1 -13.77 -13.18 38.04
CA MET A 1 -13.37 -13.83 36.77
C MET A 1 -12.48 -12.86 36.00
N LYS A 2 -11.20 -13.20 35.75
CA LYS A 2 -10.30 -12.32 34.98
C LYS A 2 -10.63 -12.45 33.50
N SER A 3 -11.51 -11.58 33.00
CA SER A 3 -11.70 -11.43 31.56
C SER A 3 -10.43 -10.82 30.97
N LYS A 4 -9.56 -11.66 30.39
CA LYS A 4 -8.56 -11.16 29.45
C LYS A 4 -9.32 -10.74 28.19
N THR A 5 -9.90 -9.54 28.21
CA THR A 5 -10.48 -8.92 27.02
C THR A 5 -9.34 -8.57 26.06
N SER A 6 -8.94 -9.54 25.25
CA SER A 6 -7.96 -9.31 24.19
C SER A 6 -8.60 -8.36 23.19
N LEU A 7 -8.15 -7.10 23.14
CA LEU A 7 -8.64 -6.06 22.23
C LEU A 7 -8.42 -6.41 20.74
N PHE A 8 -7.57 -7.40 20.46
CA PHE A 8 -7.20 -7.83 19.13
C PHE A 8 -7.41 -9.34 18.97
N ASN A 9 -7.94 -9.76 17.82
CA ASN A 9 -8.04 -11.17 17.47
C ASN A 9 -7.25 -11.45 16.19
N LYS A 10 -6.12 -12.14 16.35
CA LYS A 10 -5.20 -12.51 15.26
C LYS A 10 -5.88 -13.36 14.18
N THR A 11 -6.86 -14.18 14.54
CA THR A 11 -7.55 -15.08 13.61
C THR A 11 -8.44 -14.30 12.64
N ILE A 12 -9.14 -13.28 13.14
CA ILE A 12 -9.99 -12.40 12.32
C ILE A 12 -9.10 -11.58 11.36
N PHE A 13 -8.05 -10.97 11.90
CA PHE A 13 -7.07 -10.20 11.13
C PHE A 13 -6.45 -11.00 9.98
N ARG A 14 -6.00 -12.24 10.24
CA ARG A 14 -5.43 -13.09 9.19
C ARG A 14 -6.46 -13.44 8.12
N LYS A 15 -7.70 -13.70 8.52
CA LYS A 15 -8.79 -14.03 7.60
C LYS A 15 -9.09 -12.85 6.68
N ASP A 16 -9.17 -11.63 7.21
CA ASP A 16 -9.40 -10.43 6.40
C ASP A 16 -8.26 -10.18 5.42
N ILE A 17 -7.01 -10.28 5.85
CA ILE A 17 -5.84 -10.12 4.95
C ILE A 17 -5.91 -11.12 3.79
N THR A 18 -6.18 -12.39 4.07
CA THR A 18 -6.27 -13.41 3.01
C THR A 18 -7.51 -13.24 2.11
N ARG A 19 -8.61 -12.70 2.65
CA ARG A 19 -9.84 -12.45 1.89
C ARG A 19 -9.66 -11.30 0.91
N PHE A 20 -8.94 -10.25 1.31
CA PHE A 20 -8.70 -9.06 0.51
C PHE A 20 -7.45 -9.13 -0.37
N TRP A 21 -6.90 -10.33 -0.62
CA TRP A 21 -5.74 -10.54 -1.50
C TRP A 21 -5.81 -9.85 -2.88
N PRO A 22 -6.97 -9.64 -3.54
CA PRO A 22 -6.99 -8.96 -4.83
C PRO A 22 -6.67 -7.47 -4.70
N LEU A 23 -6.98 -6.84 -3.56
CA LEU A 23 -6.64 -5.44 -3.31
C LEU A 23 -5.11 -5.28 -3.20
N TRP A 24 -4.44 -6.22 -2.52
CA TRP A 24 -2.98 -6.26 -2.48
C TRP A 24 -2.38 -6.36 -3.88
N ALA A 25 -2.85 -7.34 -4.65
CA ALA A 25 -2.35 -7.58 -6.00
C ALA A 25 -2.59 -6.36 -6.91
N LEU A 26 -3.77 -5.75 -6.85
CA LEU A 26 -4.10 -4.57 -7.65
C LEU A 26 -3.20 -3.39 -7.32
N GLN A 27 -2.98 -3.09 -6.03
CA GLN A 27 -2.10 -1.98 -5.64
C GLN A 27 -0.65 -2.22 -6.06
N LEU A 28 -0.13 -3.44 -5.88
CA LEU A 28 1.22 -3.78 -6.31
C LEU A 28 1.37 -3.72 -7.84
N VAL A 29 0.42 -4.27 -8.59
CA VAL A 29 0.44 -4.23 -10.06
C VAL A 29 0.35 -2.79 -10.57
N ALA A 30 -0.52 -1.97 -9.97
CA ALA A 30 -0.62 -0.56 -10.33
C ALA A 30 0.72 0.18 -10.08
N GLY A 31 1.34 0.01 -8.90
CA GLY A 31 2.64 0.61 -8.60
C GLY A 31 3.76 0.08 -9.51
N LEU A 32 3.75 -1.22 -9.84
CA LEU A 32 4.72 -1.82 -10.75
C LEU A 32 4.62 -1.25 -12.17
N LEU A 33 3.40 -1.07 -12.69
CA LEU A 33 3.19 -0.60 -14.05
C LEU A 33 3.40 0.92 -14.18
N VAL A 34 2.97 1.70 -13.18
CA VAL A 34 2.99 3.17 -13.26
C VAL A 34 4.35 3.75 -12.86
N LEU A 35 5.05 3.14 -11.88
CA LEU A 35 6.32 3.66 -11.39
C LEU A 35 7.50 2.79 -11.85
N ILE A 36 7.47 1.49 -11.53
CA ILE A 36 8.65 0.65 -11.68
C ILE A 36 8.99 0.37 -13.16
N ALA A 37 7.99 0.08 -13.98
CA ALA A 37 8.18 -0.19 -15.40
C ALA A 37 8.81 1.00 -16.17
N PRO A 38 8.25 2.23 -16.12
CA PRO A 38 8.85 3.38 -16.81
C PRO A 38 10.20 3.77 -16.23
N MET A 39 10.41 3.59 -14.91
CA MET A 39 11.74 3.77 -14.34
C MET A 39 12.75 2.81 -14.94
N MET A 40 12.48 1.51 -14.95
CA MET A 40 13.42 0.52 -15.46
C MET A 40 13.75 0.74 -16.94
N SER A 41 12.77 1.10 -17.77
CA SER A 41 13.00 1.35 -19.20
C SER A 41 13.86 2.59 -19.44
N GLU A 42 13.57 3.69 -18.76
CA GLU A 42 14.26 4.96 -19.00
C GLU A 42 15.65 4.97 -18.37
N LEU A 43 15.81 4.40 -17.17
CA LEU A 43 17.12 4.32 -16.51
C LEU A 43 18.09 3.42 -17.26
N SER A 44 17.60 2.31 -17.84
CA SER A 44 18.43 1.43 -18.69
C SER A 44 18.82 2.11 -20.01
N TYR A 45 17.89 2.83 -20.64
CA TYR A 45 18.17 3.65 -21.83
C TYR A 45 19.21 4.75 -21.54
N MET A 46 18.99 5.53 -20.48
CA MET A 46 19.92 6.58 -20.06
C MET A 46 21.30 6.03 -19.65
N SER A 47 21.35 4.83 -19.06
CA SER A 47 22.62 4.18 -18.76
C SER A 47 23.39 3.78 -20.04
N SER A 48 22.69 3.40 -21.11
CA SER A 48 23.32 3.04 -22.39
C SER A 48 23.98 4.24 -23.08
N ILE A 49 23.41 5.44 -22.92
CA ILE A 49 23.89 6.68 -23.52
C ILE A 49 24.93 7.40 -22.62
N HIS A 50 25.29 6.80 -21.48
CA HIS A 50 26.15 7.43 -20.46
C HIS A 50 25.60 8.78 -19.98
N ALA A 51 24.27 8.92 -19.91
CA ALA A 51 23.62 10.13 -19.44
C ALA A 51 24.05 10.45 -18.00
N GLY A 52 24.20 11.74 -17.71
CA GLY A 52 24.61 12.23 -16.41
C GLY A 52 23.62 11.86 -15.30
N THR A 53 24.12 11.76 -14.07
CA THR A 53 23.30 11.45 -12.89
C THR A 53 22.18 12.48 -12.68
N ASP A 54 22.41 13.73 -13.03
CA ASP A 54 21.44 14.83 -12.89
C ASP A 54 20.22 14.67 -13.83
N GLU A 55 20.44 14.17 -15.05
CA GLU A 55 19.36 13.93 -16.01
C GLU A 55 18.45 12.79 -15.53
N LYS A 56 19.06 11.70 -15.04
CA LYS A 56 18.34 10.57 -14.43
C LYS A 56 17.51 11.02 -13.23
N MET A 57 18.06 11.94 -12.43
CA MET A 57 17.38 12.47 -11.25
C MET A 57 16.19 13.35 -11.61
N SER A 58 16.33 14.23 -12.60
CA SER A 58 15.25 15.11 -13.05
C SER A 58 14.09 14.32 -13.68
N PHE A 59 14.40 13.26 -14.43
CA PHE A 59 13.40 12.32 -14.94
C PHE A 59 12.64 11.66 -13.79
N MET A 60 13.33 11.12 -12.78
CA MET A 60 12.68 10.48 -11.64
C MET A 60 11.73 11.42 -10.89
N VAL A 61 12.15 12.66 -10.63
CA VAL A 61 11.31 13.68 -9.99
C VAL A 61 10.05 13.91 -10.81
N THR A 62 10.20 14.04 -12.13
CA THR A 62 9.07 14.30 -13.04
C THR A 62 8.11 13.12 -13.09
N LEU A 63 8.64 11.90 -13.15
CA LEU A 63 7.84 10.67 -13.15
C LEU A 63 7.02 10.56 -11.87
N ILE A 64 7.64 10.70 -10.70
CA ILE A 64 6.95 10.55 -9.41
C ILE A 64 5.86 11.63 -9.25
N LYS A 65 6.16 12.88 -9.60
CA LYS A 65 5.18 13.99 -9.57
C LYS A 65 4.01 13.77 -10.55
N ASN A 66 4.28 13.25 -11.73
CA ASN A 66 3.26 13.03 -12.75
C ASN A 66 2.46 11.73 -12.53
N SER A 67 2.84 10.90 -11.56
CA SER A 67 2.20 9.60 -11.28
C SER A 67 0.86 9.71 -10.54
N CYS A 68 0.38 10.93 -10.24
CA CYS A 68 -0.90 11.17 -9.57
C CYS A 68 -1.09 10.32 -8.31
N LEU A 69 -0.04 10.19 -7.48
CA LEU A 69 -0.04 9.31 -6.31
C LEU A 69 -1.01 9.78 -5.23
N SER A 70 -1.11 11.08 -5.00
CA SER A 70 -2.03 11.68 -4.01
C SER A 70 -3.52 11.30 -4.23
N PRO A 71 -4.14 11.52 -5.41
CA PRO A 71 -5.54 11.11 -5.62
C PRO A 71 -5.70 9.58 -5.61
N TYR A 72 -4.66 8.83 -5.99
CA TYR A 72 -4.65 7.37 -5.91
C TYR A 72 -4.73 6.88 -4.46
N THR A 73 -3.92 7.41 -3.54
CA THR A 73 -3.95 6.99 -2.12
C THR A 73 -5.28 7.35 -1.46
N MET A 74 -5.86 8.52 -1.78
CA MET A 74 -7.18 8.92 -1.28
C MET A 74 -8.28 7.96 -1.73
N SER A 75 -8.34 7.66 -3.04
CA SER A 75 -9.35 6.74 -3.58
C SER A 75 -9.15 5.31 -3.08
N ALA A 76 -7.91 4.83 -2.99
CA ALA A 76 -7.58 3.53 -2.40
C ALA A 76 -8.01 3.45 -0.92
N GLY A 77 -7.80 4.52 -0.15
CA GLY A 77 -8.25 4.63 1.23
C GLY A 77 -9.77 4.48 1.37
N ILE A 78 -10.54 5.14 0.51
CA ILE A 78 -12.00 5.02 0.47
C ILE A 78 -12.42 3.59 0.14
N VAL A 79 -11.83 2.98 -0.89
CA VAL A 79 -12.15 1.60 -1.29
C VAL A 79 -11.82 0.62 -0.17
N VAL A 80 -10.67 0.76 0.48
CA VAL A 80 -10.29 -0.09 1.62
C VAL A 80 -11.26 0.09 2.78
N ALA A 81 -11.62 1.33 3.13
CA ALA A 81 -12.59 1.60 4.19
C ALA A 81 -13.95 0.96 3.89
N VAL A 82 -14.46 1.11 2.67
CA VAL A 82 -15.69 0.45 2.22
C VAL A 82 -15.53 -1.05 2.36
N CYS A 83 -14.51 -1.66 1.74
CA CYS A 83 -14.29 -3.11 1.77
C CYS A 83 -14.22 -3.71 3.18
N VAL A 84 -13.55 -3.02 4.10
CA VAL A 84 -13.41 -3.45 5.50
C VAL A 84 -14.74 -3.39 6.24
N PHE A 85 -15.57 -2.36 5.98
CA PHE A 85 -16.87 -2.19 6.65
C PHE A 85 -18.07 -2.72 5.87
N LEU A 86 -17.88 -3.28 4.66
CA LEU A 86 -18.94 -3.88 3.84
C LEU A 86 -19.69 -5.01 4.56
N TYR A 87 -19.11 -5.63 5.59
CA TYR A 87 -19.83 -6.65 6.37
C TYR A 87 -21.02 -6.07 7.15
N LEU A 88 -20.99 -4.77 7.49
CA LEU A 88 -22.08 -4.09 8.19
C LEU A 88 -23.31 -3.90 7.31
N THR A 89 -23.12 -3.81 5.99
CA THR A 89 -24.22 -3.62 5.05
C THR A 89 -24.85 -4.94 4.60
N ARG A 90 -24.23 -6.09 4.93
CA ARG A 90 -24.72 -7.42 4.57
C ARG A 90 -25.32 -8.11 5.79
N GLU A 91 -26.64 -8.26 5.78
CA GLU A 91 -27.40 -8.87 6.89
C GLU A 91 -26.85 -10.24 7.29
N ARG A 92 -26.62 -11.14 6.32
CA ARG A 92 -26.08 -12.48 6.55
C ARG A 92 -24.71 -12.47 7.25
N ASP A 93 -23.83 -11.54 6.86
CA ASP A 93 -22.49 -11.43 7.43
C ASP A 93 -22.55 -10.80 8.83
N ALA A 94 -23.43 -9.82 9.04
CA ALA A 94 -23.66 -9.20 10.35
C ALA A 94 -24.23 -10.20 11.37
N TYR A 95 -25.25 -10.98 11.00
CA TYR A 95 -25.87 -11.98 11.88
C TYR A 95 -24.89 -13.11 12.24
N THR A 96 -24.07 -13.57 11.30
CA THR A 96 -23.07 -14.62 11.57
C THR A 96 -21.94 -14.14 12.46
N ILE A 97 -21.51 -12.88 12.33
CA ILE A 97 -20.47 -12.32 13.20
C ILE A 97 -21.00 -12.06 14.61
N HIS A 98 -22.27 -11.66 14.75
CA HIS A 98 -22.89 -11.35 16.04
C HIS A 98 -23.37 -12.59 16.82
N SER A 99 -23.39 -13.78 16.21
CA SER A 99 -23.64 -15.04 16.94
C SER A 99 -22.44 -15.52 17.75
N PHE A 100 -21.23 -15.01 17.47
CA PHE A 100 -20.04 -15.32 18.23
C PHE A 100 -19.90 -14.41 19.47
N PRO A 101 -19.29 -14.90 20.58
CA PRO A 101 -19.09 -14.13 21.80
C PRO A 101 -17.94 -13.12 21.67
N PHE A 102 -17.94 -12.30 20.63
CA PHE A 102 -16.96 -11.23 20.41
C PHE A 102 -17.49 -9.88 20.89
N THR A 103 -16.63 -9.08 21.50
CA THR A 103 -16.96 -7.70 21.82
C THR A 103 -16.89 -6.83 20.56
N ARG A 104 -17.78 -5.83 20.43
CA ARG A 104 -17.81 -4.94 19.25
C ARG A 104 -16.48 -4.19 19.03
N THR A 105 -15.79 -3.84 20.11
CA THR A 105 -14.47 -3.19 20.08
C THR A 105 -13.41 -4.09 19.45
N THR A 106 -13.36 -5.38 19.80
CA THR A 106 -12.40 -6.34 19.24
C THR A 106 -12.57 -6.55 17.75
N LEU A 107 -13.83 -6.54 17.28
CA LEU A 107 -14.17 -6.68 15.88
C LEU A 107 -13.72 -5.44 15.09
N PHE A 108 -14.07 -4.24 15.59
CA PHE A 108 -13.70 -2.97 14.98
C PHE A 108 -12.17 -2.81 14.87
N VAL A 109 -11.43 -3.02 15.96
CA VAL A 109 -9.97 -2.86 15.99
C VAL A 109 -9.29 -3.84 15.03
N SER A 110 -9.76 -5.09 14.97
CA SER A 110 -9.15 -6.11 14.09
C SER A 110 -9.36 -5.77 12.60
N HIS A 111 -10.57 -5.37 12.23
CA HIS A 111 -10.90 -4.93 10.86
C HIS A 111 -10.18 -3.64 10.48
N TYR A 112 -10.14 -2.66 11.38
CA TYR A 112 -9.44 -1.40 11.18
C TYR A 112 -7.93 -1.60 10.97
N LEU A 113 -7.29 -2.41 11.81
CA LEU A 113 -5.87 -2.77 11.65
C LEU A 113 -5.62 -3.54 10.35
N ALA A 114 -6.51 -4.46 9.96
CA ALA A 114 -6.40 -5.15 8.68
C ALA A 114 -6.46 -4.17 7.49
N GLY A 115 -7.40 -3.21 7.54
CA GLY A 115 -7.50 -2.14 6.53
C GLY A 115 -6.24 -1.28 6.45
N LEU A 116 -5.70 -0.85 7.59
CA LEU A 116 -4.45 -0.08 7.63
C LEU A 116 -3.28 -0.84 7.02
N VAL A 117 -3.18 -2.14 7.30
CA VAL A 117 -2.12 -3.00 6.74
C VAL A 117 -2.28 -3.17 5.22
N ILE A 118 -3.51 -3.36 4.74
CA ILE A 118 -3.81 -3.44 3.30
C ILE A 118 -3.46 -2.11 2.61
N LEU A 119 -3.69 -0.97 3.27
CA LEU A 119 -3.40 0.34 2.71
C LEU A 119 -1.90 0.67 2.68
N LEU A 120 -1.16 0.38 3.76
CA LEU A 120 0.22 0.83 3.95
C LEU A 120 1.26 -0.11 3.36
N VAL A 121 1.04 -1.43 3.40
CA VAL A 121 2.10 -2.38 3.04
C VAL A 121 2.44 -2.35 1.55
N PRO A 122 1.48 -2.35 0.60
CA PRO A 122 1.80 -2.32 -0.83
C PRO A 122 2.62 -1.08 -1.26
N PRO A 123 2.26 0.16 -0.85
CA PRO A 123 3.10 1.35 -1.09
C PRO A 123 4.52 1.22 -0.56
N VAL A 124 4.69 0.71 0.66
CA VAL A 124 6.02 0.52 1.27
C VAL A 124 6.85 -0.49 0.46
N ILE A 125 6.23 -1.56 -0.06
CA ILE A 125 6.93 -2.51 -0.93
C ILE A 125 7.39 -1.83 -2.23
N ILE A 126 6.54 -1.00 -2.84
CA ILE A 126 6.89 -0.27 -4.07
C ILE A 126 8.03 0.72 -3.81
N GLU A 127 7.99 1.44 -2.69
CA GLU A 127 9.06 2.35 -2.26
C GLU A 127 10.39 1.61 -2.09
N LEU A 128 10.39 0.45 -1.42
CA LEU A 128 11.60 -0.37 -1.25
C LEU A 128 12.16 -0.84 -2.59
N LEU A 129 11.29 -1.24 -3.53
CA LEU A 129 11.72 -1.62 -4.88
C LEU A 129 12.33 -0.44 -5.64
N LEU A 130 11.71 0.74 -5.56
CA LEU A 130 12.22 1.97 -6.16
C LEU A 130 13.58 2.36 -5.59
N ALA A 131 13.74 2.27 -4.27
CA ALA A 131 14.99 2.52 -3.57
C ALA A 131 16.10 1.55 -4.03
N LEU A 132 15.79 0.27 -4.20
CA LEU A 132 16.74 -0.72 -4.74
C LEU A 132 17.15 -0.39 -6.18
N ILE A 133 16.20 -0.07 -7.06
CA ILE A 133 16.49 0.30 -8.46
C ILE A 133 17.38 1.54 -8.53
N ALA A 134 17.09 2.54 -7.70
CA ALA A 134 17.89 3.76 -7.58
C ALA A 134 19.32 3.44 -7.13
N GLN A 135 19.49 2.55 -6.13
CA GLN A 135 20.80 2.11 -5.66
C GLN A 135 21.61 1.40 -6.75
N PHE A 136 20.98 0.52 -7.54
CA PHE A 136 21.65 -0.18 -8.65
C PHE A 136 22.16 0.77 -9.73
N HIS A 137 21.48 1.91 -9.94
CA HIS A 137 21.87 2.91 -10.93
C HIS A 137 22.74 4.05 -10.35
N GLY A 138 23.18 3.93 -9.09
CA GLY A 138 24.06 4.91 -8.45
C GLY A 138 23.38 6.24 -8.07
N LEU A 139 22.05 6.25 -7.94
CA LEU A 139 21.28 7.42 -7.54
C LEU A 139 21.21 7.56 -6.02
N ASN A 140 20.96 8.78 -5.56
CA ASN A 140 20.78 9.07 -4.14
C ASN A 140 19.44 8.52 -3.63
N VAL A 141 19.49 7.35 -3.00
CA VAL A 141 18.32 6.63 -2.44
C VAL A 141 17.51 7.51 -1.48
N ILE A 142 18.19 8.25 -0.61
CA ILE A 142 17.54 9.12 0.39
C ILE A 142 16.63 10.15 -0.28
N PHE A 143 17.07 10.72 -1.40
CA PHE A 143 16.29 11.72 -2.11
C PHE A 143 15.08 11.12 -2.83
N VAL A 144 15.24 9.92 -3.41
CA VAL A 144 14.13 9.17 -4.03
C VAL A 144 13.05 8.86 -3.01
N VAL A 145 13.45 8.34 -1.84
CA VAL A 145 12.55 8.05 -0.71
C VAL A 145 11.84 9.33 -0.24
N MET A 146 12.58 10.42 -0.07
CA MET A 146 12.01 11.69 0.38
C MET A 146 10.95 12.22 -0.57
N ILE A 147 11.18 12.20 -1.89
CA ILE A 147 10.20 12.65 -2.88
C ILE A 147 8.97 11.75 -2.87
N PHE A 148 9.16 10.44 -2.82
CA PHE A 148 8.04 9.52 -2.76
C PHE A 148 7.15 9.80 -1.55
N LEU A 149 7.75 9.95 -0.36
CA LEU A 149 7.02 10.30 0.86
C LEU A 149 6.29 11.64 0.77
N LEU A 150 6.87 12.63 0.09
CA LEU A 150 6.28 13.96 -0.05
C LEU A 150 5.06 13.96 -0.98
N GLU A 151 5.07 13.13 -2.03
CA GLU A 151 3.92 12.93 -2.92
C GLU A 151 2.85 11.99 -2.34
N TRP A 152 3.23 11.20 -1.32
CA TRP A 152 2.33 10.25 -0.66
C TRP A 152 1.48 10.87 0.45
N LEU A 153 1.93 11.99 1.02
CA LEU A 153 1.30 12.71 2.14
C LEU A 153 0.37 13.83 1.65
#